data_AF-X1UCK0-F1
#
_entry.id   AF-X1UCK0-F1
#
_cell.length_a   1.000
_cell.length_b   1.000
_cell.length_c   1.000
_cell.angle_alpha   90.00
_cell.angle_beta   90.00
_cell.angle_gamma   90.00
#
_symmetry.space_group_name_H-M   'P 1'
#
loop_
_entity.id
_entity.type
_entity.pdbx_description
1 polymer ?
#
loop_
_entity_poly.entity_id
_entity_poly.type
_entity_poly.pdbx_seq_one_letter_code
_entity_poly.pdbx_strand_id
1 'polypeptide(L)'
;EQIMESALKEAGIPFTRQKPIDHYSIDFAIEIHSHKVAIECDSLYWHTRKGRKERDAKRDRILYDFDWTVLRFSNHDILYNTAGCLKVIRASIA
;
A
#
# COMPACT_ATOMS: atom_id res chain seq x y z
N GLU A 1 10.01 3.92 1.75
CA GLU A 1 9.42 4.38 0.46
C GLU A 1 10.36 4.30 -0.73
N GLN A 2 11.55 4.94 -0.75
CA GLN A 2 12.44 4.93 -1.93
C GLN A 2 12.76 3.53 -2.47
N ILE A 3 13.03 2.56 -1.59
CA ILE A 3 13.30 1.17 -1.99
C ILE A 3 12.08 0.54 -2.68
N MET A 4 10.88 0.76 -2.14
CA MET A 4 9.64 0.28 -2.76
C MET A 4 9.41 0.96 -4.12
N GLU A 5 9.67 2.27 -4.22
CA GLU A 5 9.55 3.02 -5.47
C GLU A 5 10.50 2.44 -6.54
N SER A 6 11.77 2.23 -6.21
CA SER A 6 12.74 1.61 -7.12
C SER A 6 12.33 0.19 -7.51
N ALA A 7 11.88 -0.62 -6.55
CA ALA A 7 11.44 -1.98 -6.80
C ALA A 7 10.22 -2.05 -7.75
N LEU A 8 9.24 -1.15 -7.59
CA LEU A 8 8.10 -1.05 -8.49
C LEU A 8 8.51 -0.63 -9.91
N LYS A 9 9.43 0.34 -10.02
CA LYS A 9 9.99 0.78 -11.32
C LYS A 9 10.73 -0.36 -12.02
N GLU A 10 11.64 -1.04 -11.33
CA GLU A 10 12.41 -2.17 -11.86
C GLU A 10 11.50 -3.35 -12.25
N ALA A 11 10.41 -3.57 -11.50
CA ALA A 11 9.42 -4.59 -11.81
C ALA A 11 8.49 -4.23 -12.97
N GLY A 12 8.58 -3.01 -13.52
CA GLY A 12 7.72 -2.52 -14.60
C GLY A 12 6.26 -2.31 -14.19
N ILE A 13 5.99 -2.15 -12.89
CA ILE A 13 4.63 -1.97 -12.37
C ILE A 13 4.32 -0.47 -12.38
N PRO A 14 3.30 0.01 -13.13
CA PRO A 14 2.92 1.42 -13.09
C PRO A 14 2.27 1.77 -11.75
N PHE A 15 2.60 2.94 -11.22
CA PHE A 15 2.05 3.44 -9.96
C PHE A 15 1.94 4.97 -9.95
N THR A 16 1.04 5.48 -9.12
CA THR A 16 0.94 6.89 -8.74
C THR A 16 1.40 7.07 -7.31
N ARG A 17 2.30 8.02 -7.05
CA ARG A 17 2.74 8.33 -5.69
C ARG A 17 1.74 9.24 -4.97
N GLN A 18 1.59 9.03 -3.66
CA GLN A 18 0.85 9.93 -2.75
C GLN A 18 -0.57 10.26 -3.24
N LYS A 19 -1.26 9.27 -3.82
CA LYS A 19 -2.59 9.48 -4.42
C LYS A 19 -3.59 9.89 -3.34
N PRO A 20 -4.23 11.07 -3.43
CA PRO A 20 -5.28 11.45 -2.51
C PRO A 20 -6.55 10.63 -2.79
N ILE A 21 -7.12 10.03 -1.74
CA ILE A 21 -8.41 9.35 -1.74
C ILE A 21 -9.21 9.89 -0.55
N ASP A 22 -10.24 10.66 -0.85
CA ASP A 22 -11.05 11.37 0.16
C ASP A 22 -10.13 12.18 1.12
N HIS A 23 -10.14 11.87 2.41
CA HIS A 23 -9.32 12.54 3.42
C HIS A 23 -7.95 11.87 3.68
N TYR A 24 -7.54 10.92 2.84
CA TYR A 24 -6.31 10.14 3.00
C TYR A 24 -5.40 10.24 1.77
N SER A 25 -4.13 9.90 1.94
CA SER A 25 -3.16 9.75 0.85
C SER A 25 -2.54 8.36 0.94
N ILE A 26 -2.44 7.70 -0.21
CA ILE A 26 -1.83 6.37 -0.38
C ILE A 26 -0.41 6.56 -0.92
N ASP A 27 0.60 5.93 -0.30
CA ASP A 27 2.00 6.10 -0.71
C ASP A 27 2.24 5.70 -2.17
N PHE A 28 1.72 4.53 -2.58
CA PHE A 28 1.70 4.10 -3.97
C PHE A 28 0.35 3.48 -4.35
N ALA A 29 -0.34 4.10 -5.31
CA ALA A 29 -1.55 3.58 -5.91
C ALA A 29 -1.23 2.87 -7.21
N ILE A 30 -1.66 1.61 -7.34
CA ILE A 30 -1.59 0.84 -8.58
C ILE A 30 -3.01 0.64 -9.09
N GLU A 31 -3.28 1.15 -10.28
CA GLU A 31 -4.57 1.04 -10.95
C GLU A 31 -4.34 0.43 -12.32
N ILE A 32 -4.62 -0.87 -12.44
CA ILE A 32 -4.41 -1.63 -13.66
C ILE A 32 -5.68 -2.43 -13.93
N HIS A 33 -6.23 -2.26 -15.14
CA HIS A 33 -7.54 -2.80 -15.52
C HIS A 33 -8.62 -2.38 -14.49
N SER A 34 -9.28 -3.37 -13.86
CA SER A 34 -10.29 -3.16 -12.82
C SER A 34 -9.73 -3.29 -11.39
N HIS A 35 -8.42 -3.49 -11.23
CA HIS A 35 -7.78 -3.64 -9.93
C HIS A 35 -7.27 -2.30 -9.42
N LYS A 36 -7.60 -1.97 -8.17
CA LYS A 36 -7.03 -0.84 -7.44
C LYS A 36 -6.31 -1.37 -6.21
N VAL A 37 -4.99 -1.20 -6.17
CA VAL A 37 -4.14 -1.66 -5.07
C VAL A 37 -3.46 -0.46 -4.43
N ALA A 38 -3.69 -0.29 -3.13
CA ALA A 38 -3.10 0.75 -2.31
C ALA A 38 -1.92 0.14 -1.54
N ILE A 39 -0.69 0.56 -1.84
CA ILE A 39 0.50 0.15 -1.10
C ILE A 39 0.83 1.24 -0.08
N GLU A 40 0.92 0.84 1.18
CA GLU A 40 1.42 1.66 2.28
C GLU A 40 2.75 1.13 2.81
N CYS A 41 3.75 2.02 2.90
CA CYS A 41 5.08 1.75 3.43
C CYS A 41 5.23 2.35 4.83
N ASP A 42 5.99 1.67 5.69
CA ASP A 42 6.34 2.20 7.02
C ASP A 42 5.16 2.71 7.85
N SER A 43 4.03 2.01 7.76
CA SER A 43 2.96 2.26 8.70
C SER A 43 3.42 1.66 10.05
N LEU A 44 4.14 2.45 10.87
CA LEU A 44 4.35 2.27 12.33
C LEU A 44 3.06 1.85 13.09
N TYR A 45 1.94 2.03 12.41
CA TYR A 45 0.62 1.41 12.54
C TYR A 45 0.52 -0.03 13.02
N TRP A 46 1.45 -0.92 12.67
CA TRP A 46 1.31 -2.33 13.04
C TRP A 46 1.52 -2.61 14.52
N HIS A 47 2.00 -1.64 15.32
CA HIS A 47 2.18 -1.82 16.76
C HIS A 47 1.55 -0.69 17.62
N THR A 48 0.38 -1.03 18.18
CA THR A 48 0.02 -0.75 19.58
C THR A 48 0.07 0.70 20.09
N ARG A 49 -0.83 1.57 19.61
CA ARG A 49 -1.27 2.76 20.39
C ARG A 49 -2.79 2.81 20.54
N LYS A 50 -3.28 2.84 21.79
CA LYS A 50 -4.70 3.04 22.12
C LYS A 50 -5.21 4.32 21.42
N GLY A 51 -6.34 4.21 20.71
CA GLY A 51 -7.00 5.33 20.00
C GLY A 51 -6.77 5.39 18.48
N ARG A 52 -5.86 4.60 17.89
CA ARG A 52 -5.67 4.58 16.42
C ARG A 52 -6.56 3.57 15.68
N LYS A 53 -6.92 2.45 16.30
CA LYS A 53 -7.79 1.41 15.69
C LYS A 53 -9.03 1.94 14.98
N GLU A 54 -9.68 2.98 15.52
CA GLU A 54 -10.88 3.57 14.92
C GLU A 54 -10.56 4.42 13.68
N ARG A 55 -9.48 5.22 13.73
CA ARG A 55 -8.99 5.97 12.57
C ARG A 55 -8.56 5.03 11.45
N ASP A 56 -8.02 3.88 11.84
CA ASP A 56 -7.52 2.84 10.98
C ASP A 56 -8.64 2.07 10.31
N ALA A 57 -9.62 1.64 11.11
CA ALA A 57 -10.85 1.05 10.60
C ALA A 57 -11.61 2.01 9.68
N LYS A 58 -11.63 3.32 9.98
CA LYS A 58 -12.27 4.31 9.10
C LYS A 58 -11.55 4.44 7.77
N ARG A 59 -10.22 4.49 7.78
CA ARG A 59 -9.42 4.54 6.55
C ARG A 59 -9.60 3.28 5.72
N ASP A 60 -9.44 2.11 6.33
CA ASP A 60 -9.54 0.84 5.63
C ASP A 60 -10.96 0.65 5.07
N ARG A 61 -12.00 1.08 5.80
CA ARG A 61 -13.38 1.10 5.31
C ARG A 61 -13.57 2.03 4.12
N ILE A 62 -13.04 3.24 4.17
CA ILE A 62 -13.13 4.18 3.05
C ILE A 62 -12.44 3.61 1.81
N LEU A 63 -11.22 3.10 1.97
CA LEU A 63 -10.49 2.49 0.85
C LEU A 63 -11.24 1.28 0.28
N TYR A 64 -11.82 0.44 1.15
CA TYR A 64 -12.68 -0.66 0.75
C TYR A 64 -13.92 -0.18 -0.03
N ASP A 65 -14.62 0.84 0.47
CA ASP A 65 -15.80 1.43 -0.18
C ASP A 65 -15.46 2.06 -1.55
N PHE A 66 -14.18 2.39 -1.80
CA PHE A 66 -13.66 2.87 -3.08
C PHE A 66 -13.03 1.76 -3.96
N ASP A 67 -13.26 0.49 -3.61
CA ASP A 67 -12.74 -0.72 -4.28
C ASP A 67 -11.22 -0.89 -4.23
N TRP A 68 -10.55 -0.37 -3.19
CA TRP A 68 -9.11 -0.54 -3.02
C TRP A 68 -8.76 -1.77 -2.18
N THR A 69 -7.85 -2.57 -2.70
CA THR A 69 -7.13 -3.59 -1.92
C THR A 69 -5.91 -2.94 -1.26
N VAL A 70 -5.87 -2.93 0.08
CA VAL A 70 -4.78 -2.30 0.83
C VAL A 70 -3.70 -3.32 1.19
N LEU A 71 -2.46 -3.08 0.74
CA LEU A 71 -1.27 -3.84 1.10
C LEU A 71 -0.35 -2.96 1.94
N ARG A 72 0.04 -3.45 3.11
CA ARG A 72 0.91 -2.73 4.05
C ARG A 72 2.20 -3.51 4.23
N PHE A 73 3.33 -2.87 3.95
CA PHE A 73 4.65 -3.49 4.13
C PHE A 73 5.42 -2.77 5.23
N SER A 74 5.98 -3.54 6.16
CA SER A 74 6.86 -3.00 7.18
C SER A 74 8.17 -2.53 6.55
N ASN A 75 8.87 -1.60 7.20
CA ASN A 75 10.22 -1.24 6.78
C ASN A 75 11.14 -2.46 6.69
N HIS A 76 11.00 -3.40 7.61
CA HIS A 76 11.78 -4.64 7.61
C HIS A 76 11.52 -5.46 6.34
N ASP A 77 10.25 -5.65 5.94
CA ASP A 77 9.92 -6.38 4.71
C ASP A 77 10.41 -5.66 3.47
N ILE A 78 10.29 -4.34 3.43
CA ILE A 78 10.77 -3.53 2.30
C ILE A 78 12.30 -3.64 2.17
N LEU A 79 13.03 -3.60 3.29
CA LEU A 79 14.49 -3.64 3.33
C LEU A 79 15.06 -5.03 3.06
N TYR A 80 14.46 -6.07 3.61
CA TYR A 80 15.05 -7.43 3.66
C TYR A 80 14.29 -8.46 2.85
N ASN A 81 13.07 -8.16 2.39
CA ASN A 81 12.22 -9.09 1.64
C ASN A 81 11.44 -8.40 0.50
N THR A 82 12.10 -7.48 -0.22
CA THR A 82 11.46 -6.71 -1.30
C THR A 82 10.87 -7.62 -2.38
N ALA A 83 11.52 -8.74 -2.68
CA ALA A 83 11.02 -9.74 -3.63
C ALA A 83 9.69 -10.36 -3.17
N GLY A 84 9.55 -10.65 -1.86
CA GLY A 84 8.29 -11.10 -1.27
C GLY A 84 7.20 -10.05 -1.40
N CYS A 85 7.51 -8.78 -1.14
CA CYS A 85 6.56 -7.68 -1.32
C CYS A 85 6.06 -7.60 -2.78
N LEU A 86 6.97 -7.64 -3.76
CA LEU A 86 6.62 -7.63 -5.19
C LEU A 86 5.76 -8.82 -5.59
N LYS A 87 6.02 -10.01 -5.03
CA LYS A 87 5.19 -11.21 -5.28
C LYS A 87 3.75 -10.99 -4.81
N VAL A 88 3.56 -10.43 -3.62
CA VAL A 88 2.23 -10.11 -3.09
C VAL A 88 1.55 -9.06 -3.96
N ILE A 89 2.26 -7.99 -4.33
CA ILE A 89 1.71 -6.93 -5.19
C ILE A 89 1.24 -7.50 -6.53
N ARG A 90 2.06 -8.33 -7.19
CA ARG A 90 1.70 -8.97 -8.47
C ARG A 90 0.48 -9.85 -8.36
N ALA A 91 0.35 -10.63 -7.29
CA ALA A 91 -0.82 -11.47 -7.07
C ALA A 91 -2.11 -10.67 -6.89
N SER A 92 -2.03 -9.41 -6.42
CA SER A 92 -3.19 -8.53 -6.21
C SER A 92 -3.61 -7.74 -7.45
N ILE A 93 -2.81 -7.73 -8.52
CA ILE A 93 -3.06 -7.00 -9.77
C ILE A 93 -3.18 -7.93 -10.99
N ALA A 94 -3.18 -9.24 -10.76
CA ALA A 94 -3.37 -10.28 -11.77
C ALA A 94 -4.85 -10.65 -11.88
#